data_AF-A0A381I679-F1
#
_entry.id   AF-A0A381I679-F1
#
_cell.length_a   1.000
_cell.length_b   1.000
_cell.length_c   1.000
_cell.angle_alpha   90.00
_cell.angle_beta   90.00
_cell.angle_gamma   90.00
#
_symmetry.space_group_name_H-M   'P 1'
#
loop_
_entity.id
_entity.type
_entity.pdbx_description
1 polymer ?
#
loop_
_entity_poly.entity_id
_entity_poly.type
_entity_poly.pdbx_seq_one_letter_code
_entity_poly.pdbx_strand_id
1 'polypeptide(L)'
;MISPIILSSINQNLKEIERNELLETNIESGDYGLALSESDVKDIINSRDNTLKGYGRIELDIKVTKQLIENIYTSQYTNVDNYLEAINDMQEIFII
;
A
#
# COMPACT_ATOMS: atom_id res chain seq x y z
N MET A 1 -21.74 -12.30 19.71
CA MET A 1 -21.77 -11.14 18.77
C MET A 1 -20.65 -10.20 19.16
N ILE A 2 -19.77 -9.82 18.23
CA ILE A 2 -18.75 -8.79 18.47
C ILE A 2 -19.45 -7.42 18.43
N SER A 3 -19.15 -6.55 19.40
CA SER A 3 -19.71 -5.19 19.45
C SER A 3 -19.23 -4.36 18.24
N PRO A 4 -20.07 -3.50 17.63
CA PRO A 4 -19.66 -2.60 16.56
C PRO A 4 -18.45 -1.73 16.92
N ILE A 5 -18.31 -1.36 18.20
CA ILE A 5 -17.16 -0.59 18.69
C ILE A 5 -15.87 -1.42 18.55
N ILE A 6 -15.90 -2.68 19.01
CA ILE A 6 -14.75 -3.59 18.91
C ILE A 6 -14.36 -3.79 17.44
N LEU A 7 -15.34 -3.97 16.55
CA LEU A 7 -15.09 -4.11 15.11
C LEU A 7 -14.42 -2.86 14.52
N SER A 8 -14.91 -1.66 14.87
CA SER A 8 -14.31 -0.41 14.40
C SER A 8 -12.88 -0.22 14.90
N SER A 9 -12.60 -0.55 16.16
CA SER A 9 -11.25 -0.48 16.73
C SER A 9 -10.29 -1.47 16.06
N ILE A 10 -10.73 -2.70 15.77
CA ILE A 10 -9.91 -3.68 15.03
C ILE A 10 -9.58 -3.14 13.64
N ASN A 11 -10.58 -2.63 12.91
CA ASN A 11 -10.39 -2.10 11.57
C ASN A 11 -9.41 -0.91 11.53
N GLN A 12 -9.49 0.00 12.51
CA GLN A 12 -8.54 1.10 12.64
C GLN A 12 -7.12 0.59 12.90
N ASN A 13 -6.93 -0.34 13.84
CA ASN A 13 -5.62 -0.92 14.10
C ASN A 13 -5.03 -1.66 12.90
N LEU A 14 -5.85 -2.38 12.14
CA LEU A 14 -5.40 -3.02 10.90
C LEU A 14 -4.88 -1.97 9.90
N LYS A 15 -5.62 -0.88 9.69
CA LYS A 15 -5.17 0.23 8.85
C LYS A 15 -3.91 0.92 9.38
N GLU A 16 -3.67 0.98 10.68
CA GLU A 16 -2.40 1.47 11.23
C GLU A 16 -1.24 0.52 10.91
N ILE A 17 -1.45 -0.79 11.07
CA ILE A 17 -0.44 -1.81 10.78
C ILE A 17 -0.06 -1.75 9.30
N GLU A 18 -1.03 -1.72 8.39
CA GLU A 18 -0.78 -1.63 6.95
C GLU A 18 0.02 -0.37 6.59
N ARG A 19 -0.31 0.78 7.19
CA ARG A 19 0.44 2.03 6.94
C ARG A 19 1.87 1.93 7.43
N ASN A 20 2.09 1.40 8.62
CA ASN A 20 3.44 1.24 9.16
C ASN A 20 4.27 0.29 8.29
N GLU A 21 3.70 -0.83 7.85
CA GLU A 21 4.39 -1.78 6.98
C GLU A 21 4.80 -1.17 5.63
N LEU A 22 3.99 -0.27 5.07
CA LEU A 22 4.34 0.46 3.86
C LEU A 22 5.36 1.57 4.11
N LEU A 23 5.29 2.30 5.23
CA LEU A 23 6.31 3.29 5.57
C LEU A 23 7.67 2.65 5.84
N GLU A 24 7.71 1.44 6.39
CA GLU A 24 8.92 0.67 6.61
C GLU A 24 9.68 0.36 5.31
N THR A 25 9.02 0.32 4.15
CA THR A 25 9.72 0.11 2.87
C THR A 25 10.67 1.26 2.53
N ASN A 26 10.46 2.44 3.11
CA ASN A 26 11.36 3.59 2.96
C ASN A 26 12.76 3.33 3.52
N ILE A 27 12.93 2.34 4.40
CA ILE A 27 14.24 1.95 4.92
C ILE A 27 15.14 1.48 3.77
N GLU A 28 14.61 0.66 2.86
CA GLU A 28 15.36 0.11 1.72
C GLU A 28 15.23 1.00 0.48
N SER A 29 14.04 1.54 0.19
CA SER A 29 13.86 2.41 -0.98
C SER A 29 14.63 3.72 -0.87
N GLY A 30 14.93 4.17 0.36
CA GLY A 30 15.75 5.34 0.63
C GLY A 30 17.15 5.25 0.04
N ASP A 31 17.73 4.05 -0.05
CA ASP A 31 19.03 3.81 -0.69
C ASP A 31 19.01 4.12 -2.21
N TYR A 32 17.81 4.13 -2.81
CA TYR A 32 17.55 4.48 -4.20
C TYR A 32 17.09 5.94 -4.37
N GLY A 33 17.04 6.72 -3.29
CA GLY A 33 16.52 8.09 -3.29
C GLY A 33 15.00 8.17 -3.37
N LEU A 34 14.29 7.09 -3.03
CA LEU A 34 12.84 6.97 -3.10
C LEU A 34 12.25 6.87 -1.70
N ALA A 35 11.26 7.70 -1.38
CA ALA A 35 10.56 7.66 -0.11
C ALA A 35 9.09 8.04 -0.27
N LEU A 36 8.21 7.25 0.32
CA LEU A 36 6.78 7.52 0.44
C LEU A 36 6.50 8.39 1.66
N SER A 37 5.71 9.45 1.46
CA SER A 37 5.11 10.21 2.54
C SER A 37 3.89 9.48 3.13
N GLU A 38 3.42 9.94 4.29
CA GLU A 38 2.16 9.50 4.90
C GLU A 38 0.97 9.65 3.94
N SER A 39 0.94 10.71 3.13
CA SER A 39 -0.09 10.91 2.10
C SER A 39 0.02 9.87 0.99
N ASP A 40 1.22 9.56 0.53
CA ASP A 40 1.44 8.59 -0.54
C ASP A 40 0.99 7.19 -0.10
N VAL A 41 1.37 6.78 1.11
CA VAL A 41 0.95 5.51 1.72
C VAL A 41 -0.58 5.44 1.85
N LYS A 42 -1.21 6.52 2.28
CA LYS A 42 -2.67 6.60 2.37
C LYS A 42 -3.32 6.45 0.99
N ASP A 43 -2.75 7.05 -0.04
CA ASP A 43 -3.26 6.99 -1.40
C ASP A 43 -3.12 5.58 -1.99
N ILE A 44 -1.99 4.91 -1.76
CA ILE A 44 -1.76 3.51 -2.16
C ILE A 44 -2.82 2.57 -1.54
N ILE A 45 -3.07 2.69 -0.23
CA ILE A 45 -4.07 1.87 0.46
C ILE A 45 -5.49 2.17 -0.04
N ASN A 46 -5.83 3.44 -0.24
CA ASN A 46 -7.16 3.80 -0.76
C ASN A 46 -7.36 3.30 -2.19
N SER A 47 -6.34 3.41 -3.04
CA SER A 47 -6.36 2.89 -4.41
C SER A 47 -6.62 1.38 -4.40
N ARG A 48 -5.86 0.63 -3.59
CA ARG A 48 -6.04 -0.83 -3.38
C ARG A 48 -7.45 -1.18 -2.93
N ASP A 49 -7.92 -0.53 -1.87
CA ASP A 49 -9.22 -0.80 -1.25
C ASP A 49 -10.36 -0.54 -2.27
N ASN A 50 -10.23 0.49 -3.09
CA ASN A 50 -11.19 0.82 -4.14
C ASN A 50 -11.18 -0.23 -5.27
N THR A 51 -10.00 -0.65 -5.74
CA THR A 51 -9.86 -1.70 -6.76
C THR A 51 -10.45 -3.01 -6.28
N LEU A 52 -10.02 -3.51 -5.11
CA LEU A 52 -10.55 -4.73 -4.49
C LEU A 52 -12.08 -4.70 -4.37
N LYS A 53 -12.61 -3.60 -3.84
CA LYS A 53 -14.07 -3.41 -3.69
C LYS A 53 -14.78 -3.41 -5.04
N GLY A 54 -14.20 -2.78 -6.06
CA GLY A 54 -14.73 -2.77 -7.42
C GLY A 54 -14.88 -4.18 -8.01
N TYR A 55 -13.95 -5.07 -7.69
CA TYR A 55 -13.96 -6.48 -8.14
C TYR A 55 -14.62 -7.45 -7.15
N GLY A 56 -15.18 -6.97 -6.04
CA GLY A 56 -15.79 -7.81 -5.01
C GLY A 56 -14.78 -8.70 -4.27
N ARG A 57 -13.50 -8.32 -4.27
CA ARG A 57 -12.39 -9.00 -3.60
C ARG A 57 -12.17 -8.41 -2.21
N ILE A 58 -11.61 -9.23 -1.32
CA ILE A 58 -11.18 -8.83 0.02
C ILE A 58 -9.74 -9.31 0.18
N GLU A 59 -8.85 -8.42 0.58
CA GLU A 59 -7.49 -8.72 0.98
C GLU A 59 -7.35 -8.37 2.47
N LEU A 60 -6.68 -9.23 3.23
CA LEU A 60 -6.60 -9.13 4.70
C LEU A 60 -5.23 -8.63 5.19
N ASP A 61 -4.26 -8.51 4.28
CA ASP A 61 -2.92 -8.00 4.55
C ASP A 61 -2.48 -7.05 3.41
N ILE A 62 -1.28 -6.48 3.54
CA ILE A 62 -0.68 -5.56 2.56
C ILE A 62 0.50 -6.22 1.82
N LYS A 63 0.61 -7.55 1.88
CA LYS A 63 1.81 -8.26 1.41
C LYS A 63 2.03 -8.08 -0.09
N VAL A 64 0.98 -8.16 -0.89
CA VAL A 64 1.09 -7.98 -2.35
C VAL A 64 1.58 -6.58 -2.67
N THR A 65 0.97 -5.55 -2.09
CA THR A 65 1.40 -4.15 -2.26
C THR A 65 2.86 -3.95 -1.84
N LYS A 66 3.28 -4.53 -0.71
CA LYS A 66 4.67 -4.45 -0.25
C LYS A 66 5.65 -5.10 -1.25
N GLN A 67 5.32 -6.27 -1.77
CA GLN A 67 6.12 -6.94 -2.79
C GLN A 67 6.20 -6.13 -4.09
N LEU A 68 5.11 -5.45 -4.48
CA LEU A 68 5.14 -4.55 -5.63
C LEU A 68 6.11 -3.39 -5.38
N ILE A 69 6.04 -2.75 -4.21
CA ILE A 69 6.95 -1.67 -3.82
C ILE A 69 8.41 -2.13 -3.87
N GLU A 70 8.71 -3.32 -3.33
CA GLU A 70 10.05 -3.93 -3.35
C GLU A 70 10.62 -4.12 -4.77
N ASN A 71 9.76 -4.46 -5.73
CA ASN A 71 10.17 -4.58 -7.13
C ASN A 71 10.23 -3.22 -7.86
N ILE A 72 9.43 -2.26 -7.44
CA ILE A 72 9.34 -0.95 -8.10
C ILE A 72 10.50 -0.05 -7.70
N TYR A 73 10.90 -0.03 -6.42
CA TYR A 73 12.02 0.83 -6.00
C TYR A 73 13.36 0.38 -6.58
N THR A 74 13.50 -0.90 -6.96
CA THR A 74 14.71 -1.44 -7.62
C THR A 74 14.70 -1.26 -9.15
N SER A 75 13.60 -0.78 -9.72
CA SER A 75 13.46 -0.60 -11.17
C SER A 75 14.22 0.63 -11.67
N GLN A 76 14.97 0.47 -12.76
CA GLN A 76 15.65 1.58 -13.46
C GLN A 76 14.68 2.60 -14.10
N TYR A 77 13.38 2.28 -14.17
CA TYR A 77 12.35 3.14 -14.73
C TYR A 77 11.61 3.95 -13.66
N THR A 78 12.00 3.81 -12.39
CA THR A 78 11.39 4.50 -11.26
C THR A 78 12.29 5.64 -10.79
N ASN A 79 11.69 6.78 -10.48
CA ASN A 79 12.30 7.93 -9.84
C ASN A 79 11.28 8.62 -8.93
N VAL A 80 11.70 9.66 -8.22
CA VAL A 80 10.86 10.36 -7.24
C VAL A 80 9.57 10.93 -7.86
N ASP A 81 9.59 11.33 -9.13
CA ASP A 81 8.44 11.96 -9.78
C ASP A 81 7.35 10.95 -10.15
N ASN A 82 7.71 9.69 -10.39
CA ASN A 82 6.79 8.64 -10.84
C ASN A 82 6.61 7.48 -9.85
N TYR A 83 7.26 7.52 -8.67
CA TYR A 83 7.26 6.39 -7.75
C TYR A 83 5.86 5.99 -7.26
N LEU A 84 5.08 6.97 -6.81
CA LEU A 84 3.69 6.75 -6.36
C LEU A 84 2.79 6.25 -7.50
N GLU A 85 2.93 6.84 -8.69
CA GLU A 85 2.17 6.45 -9.89
C GLU A 85 2.48 5.01 -10.28
N ALA A 86 3.78 4.65 -10.36
CA ALA A 86 4.22 3.30 -10.69
C ALA A 86 3.67 2.24 -9.72
N ILE A 87 3.63 2.56 -8.41
CA ILE A 87 3.03 1.66 -7.40
C ILE A 87 1.54 1.47 -7.66
N ASN A 88 0.79 2.55 -7.85
CA ASN A 88 -0.66 2.48 -8.06
C ASN A 88 -1.01 1.75 -9.36
N ASP A 89 -0.29 2.01 -10.44
CA ASP A 89 -0.50 1.39 -11.75
C ASP A 89 -0.23 -0.12 -11.70
N MET A 90 0.91 -0.52 -11.12
CA MET A 90 1.22 -1.94 -10.95
C MET A 90 0.21 -2.62 -10.03
N GLN A 91 -0.18 -1.96 -8.94
CA GLN A 91 -1.18 -2.49 -8.03
C GLN A 91 -2.51 -2.74 -8.72
N GLU A 92 -2.98 -1.81 -9.56
CA GLU A 92 -4.20 -2.01 -10.35
C GLU A 92 -4.07 -3.25 -11.24
N ILE A 93 -2.95 -3.42 -11.96
CA ILE A 93 -2.74 -4.58 -12.84
C ILE A 93 -2.77 -5.93 -12.09
N PHE A 94 -2.16 -6.01 -10.91
CA PHE A 94 -2.01 -7.27 -10.18
C PHE A 94 -3.21 -7.61 -9.26
N ILE A 95 -4.04 -6.63 -8.90
CA ILE A 95 -5.14 -6.79 -7.93
C ILE A 95 -6.53 -6.87 -8.58
N ILE A 96 -6.67 -6.51 -9.87
CA ILE A 96 -7.81 -6.92 -10.71
C ILE A 96 -8.02 -8.44 -10.61
#